data_AF-A0A955J198-F1
#
_entry.id   AF-A0A955J198-F1
#
_cell.length_a   1.000
_cell.length_b   1.000
_cell.length_c   1.000
_cell.angle_alpha   90.00
_cell.angle_beta   90.00
_cell.angle_gamma   90.00
#
_symmetry.space_group_name_H-M   'P 1'
#
loop_
_entity.id
_entity.type
_entity.pdbx_description
1 polymer ?
#
loop_
_entity_poly.entity_id
_entity_poly.type
_entity_poly.pdbx_seq_one_letter_code
_entity_poly.pdbx_strand_id
1 'polypeptide(L)'
;MSATSVDLIDLVYTGSLVTWIKEVVEEKVAFNYTVLLEELARLREERGYRKSDGAFAPAAVDLMSERQFKFTDALQHRGIAVERIDYRQTYVSRTVEKDVIYQEATPLSVAPVLSFLLGRLAERGKAGDLQSEALVVTGSFDMYHPLRQLVDTCKGRAGLVYFKRLLDPRWSQVFEEDTSIEFHDITSLSEAILGVDLAKILAKKRTRSESGISSF
;
A
#
# COMPACT_ATOMS: atom_id res chain seq x y z
N MET A 1 13.32 19.83 -11.60
CA MET A 1 12.70 18.87 -12.53
C MET A 1 11.34 18.48 -11.97
N SER A 2 10.30 18.38 -12.79
CA SER A 2 8.98 17.90 -12.35
C SER A 2 8.97 16.37 -12.34
N ALA A 3 8.60 15.77 -11.21
CA ALA A 3 8.49 14.31 -11.12
C ALA A 3 7.44 13.76 -12.10
N THR A 4 7.80 12.70 -12.83
CA THR A 4 6.96 11.95 -13.78
C THR A 4 6.91 10.45 -13.45
N SER A 5 7.75 10.00 -12.52
CA SER A 5 7.77 8.63 -12.00
C SER A 5 7.83 8.67 -10.48
N VAL A 6 6.87 8.08 -9.76
CA VAL A 6 6.82 8.16 -8.29
C VAL A 6 6.41 6.85 -7.63
N ASP A 7 6.92 6.60 -6.43
CA ASP A 7 6.43 5.55 -5.55
C ASP A 7 5.48 6.16 -4.53
N LEU A 8 4.28 5.61 -4.41
CA LEU A 8 3.27 6.06 -3.46
C LEU A 8 3.07 4.99 -2.40
N ILE A 9 3.20 5.36 -1.12
CA ILE A 9 3.13 4.41 0.00
C ILE A 9 1.95 4.78 0.90
N ASP A 10 0.97 3.90 0.97
CA ASP A 10 -0.16 4.04 1.89
C ASP A 10 0.28 3.65 3.31
N LEU A 11 0.48 4.66 4.17
CA LEU A 11 0.90 4.42 5.56
C LEU A 11 -0.22 3.88 6.45
N VAL A 12 -1.49 4.05 6.05
CA VAL A 12 -2.60 3.40 6.75
C VAL A 12 -2.60 1.90 6.46
N TYR A 13 -2.33 1.53 5.21
CA TYR A 13 -2.18 0.13 4.81
C TYR A 13 -1.01 -0.56 5.52
N THR A 14 0.20 0.02 5.45
CA THR A 14 1.38 -0.57 6.10
C THR A 14 1.27 -0.59 7.62
N GLY A 15 0.63 0.43 8.22
CA GLY A 15 0.30 0.47 9.64
C GLY A 15 -0.67 -0.64 10.07
N SER A 16 -1.75 -0.84 9.30
CA SER A 16 -2.71 -1.92 9.53
C SER A 16 -2.06 -3.30 9.48
N LEU A 17 -1.10 -3.49 8.56
CA LEU A 17 -0.32 -4.73 8.48
C LEU A 17 0.50 -5.00 9.73
N VAL A 18 1.22 -4.00 10.22
CA VAL A 18 2.01 -4.14 11.44
C VAL A 18 1.12 -4.43 12.65
N THR A 19 -0.02 -3.76 12.77
CA THR A 19 -0.98 -4.00 13.86
C THR A 19 -1.51 -5.43 13.82
N TRP A 20 -2.00 -5.88 12.66
CA TRP A 20 -2.49 -7.24 12.50
C TRP A 20 -1.43 -8.31 12.82
N ILE A 21 -0.19 -8.12 12.36
CA ILE A 21 0.88 -9.09 12.65
C ILE A 21 1.12 -9.16 14.16
N LYS A 22 1.18 -8.02 14.87
CA LYS A 22 1.38 -8.00 16.33
C LYS A 22 0.29 -8.77 17.08
N GLU A 23 -0.95 -8.70 16.60
CA GLU A 23 -2.06 -9.48 17.18
C GLU A 23 -1.92 -10.99 16.93
N VAL A 24 -1.26 -11.40 15.84
CA VAL A 24 -1.15 -12.82 15.45
C VAL A 24 0.09 -13.50 16.01
N VAL A 25 1.25 -12.84 16.00
CA VAL A 25 2.52 -13.44 16.45
C VAL A 25 2.95 -13.01 17.85
N GLU A 26 2.28 -12.04 18.48
CA GLU A 26 2.64 -11.51 19.82
C GLU A 26 4.08 -10.96 19.92
N GLU A 27 4.74 -10.74 18.78
CA GLU A 27 6.12 -10.26 18.69
C GLU A 27 6.20 -8.79 18.28
N LYS A 28 7.32 -8.15 18.60
CA LYS A 28 7.60 -6.77 18.17
C LYS A 28 7.92 -6.75 16.68
N VAL A 29 6.91 -6.44 15.87
CA VAL A 29 7.06 -6.25 14.43
C VAL A 29 7.19 -4.77 14.06
N ALA A 30 8.10 -4.50 13.13
CA ALA A 30 8.33 -3.18 12.55
C ALA A 30 8.44 -3.30 11.02
N PHE A 31 7.90 -2.31 10.32
CA PHE A 31 7.96 -2.26 8.85
C PHE A 31 9.28 -1.61 8.41
N ASN A 32 10.06 -2.31 7.60
CA ASN A 32 11.34 -1.86 7.08
C ASN A 32 11.14 -1.12 5.75
N TYR A 33 10.96 0.20 5.85
CA TYR A 33 10.77 1.06 4.68
C TYR A 33 12.01 1.18 3.80
N THR A 34 13.21 0.99 4.35
CA THR A 34 14.45 0.99 3.54
C THR A 34 14.45 -0.18 2.57
N VAL A 35 14.19 -1.39 3.09
CA VAL A 35 14.07 -2.59 2.25
C VAL A 35 12.91 -2.46 1.27
N LEU A 36 11.76 -1.91 1.68
CA LEU A 36 10.66 -1.66 0.74
C LEU A 36 11.11 -0.78 -0.45
N LEU A 37 11.83 0.32 -0.20
CA LEU A 37 12.28 1.22 -1.27
C LEU A 37 13.30 0.55 -2.21
N GLU A 38 14.20 -0.27 -1.66
CA GLU A 38 15.14 -1.07 -2.46
C GLU A 38 14.40 -2.07 -3.35
N GLU A 39 13.39 -2.75 -2.81
CA GLU A 39 12.56 -3.70 -3.55
C GLU A 39 11.68 -3.02 -4.60
N LEU A 40 11.15 -1.82 -4.33
CA LEU A 40 10.45 -1.03 -5.34
C LEU A 40 11.38 -0.60 -6.47
N ALA A 41 12.61 -0.19 -6.15
CA ALA A 41 13.60 0.16 -7.17
C ALA A 41 13.96 -1.05 -8.05
N ARG A 42 14.15 -2.23 -7.44
CA ARG A 42 14.40 -3.49 -8.16
C ARG A 42 13.22 -3.89 -9.02
N LEU A 43 12.00 -3.83 -8.48
CA LEU A 43 10.77 -4.13 -9.21
C LEU A 43 10.60 -3.20 -10.41
N ARG A 44 10.93 -1.91 -10.27
CA ARG A 44 10.92 -0.97 -11.39
C ARG A 44 11.87 -1.40 -12.50
N GLU A 45 13.11 -1.75 -12.16
CA GLU A 45 14.10 -2.23 -13.12
C GLU A 45 13.63 -3.52 -13.82
N GLU A 46 13.22 -4.53 -13.05
CA GLU A 46 12.77 -5.84 -13.57
C GLU A 46 11.55 -5.72 -14.50
N ARG A 47 10.66 -4.76 -14.23
CA ARG A 47 9.44 -4.53 -15.01
C ARG A 47 9.59 -3.43 -16.05
N GLY A 48 10.77 -2.81 -16.19
CA GLY A 48 11.03 -1.75 -17.16
C GLY A 48 10.28 -0.44 -16.89
N TYR A 49 9.97 -0.15 -15.62
CA TYR A 49 9.57 1.20 -15.21
C TYR A 49 10.81 2.10 -15.18
N ARG A 50 10.60 3.40 -15.36
CA ARG A 50 11.63 4.40 -15.08
C ARG A 50 11.94 4.43 -13.59
N LYS A 51 13.19 4.78 -13.28
CA LYS A 51 13.62 5.08 -11.92
C LYS A 51 12.68 6.11 -11.30
N SER A 52 12.31 5.86 -10.04
CA SER A 52 11.46 6.76 -9.27
C SER A 52 12.16 8.09 -9.02
N ASP A 53 11.45 9.19 -9.22
CA ASP A 53 11.89 10.54 -8.85
C ASP A 53 11.80 10.77 -7.34
N GLY A 54 11.09 9.89 -6.62
CA GLY A 54 10.95 9.93 -5.17
C GLY A 54 9.76 9.12 -4.67
N ALA A 55 9.78 8.86 -3.35
CA ALA A 55 8.69 8.22 -2.65
C ALA A 55 7.84 9.25 -1.89
N PHE A 56 6.52 9.12 -1.99
CA PHE A 56 5.56 9.95 -1.26
C PHE A 56 4.64 9.06 -0.42
N ALA A 57 4.36 9.49 0.81
CA ALA A 57 3.63 8.67 1.76
C ALA A 57 2.64 9.51 2.57
N PRO A 58 1.33 9.54 2.21
CA PRO A 58 0.34 10.15 3.07
C PRO A 58 0.15 9.34 4.35
N ALA A 59 0.12 10.03 5.48
CA ALA A 59 -0.06 9.47 6.81
C ALA A 59 -1.29 10.09 7.49
N ALA A 60 -2.28 9.26 7.82
CA ALA A 60 -3.33 9.65 8.76
C ALA A 60 -2.75 9.63 10.18
N VAL A 61 -2.64 10.80 10.82
CA VAL A 61 -2.01 10.95 12.13
C VAL A 61 -2.90 11.73 13.09
N ASP A 62 -2.78 11.44 14.38
CA ASP A 62 -3.21 12.34 15.45
C ASP A 62 -2.15 13.42 15.63
N LEU A 63 -2.55 14.67 15.38
CA LEU A 63 -1.67 15.83 15.44
C LEU A 63 -1.07 16.07 16.84
N MET A 64 -1.67 15.47 17.87
CA MET A 64 -1.19 15.54 19.25
C MET A 64 -0.24 14.39 19.62
N SER A 65 -0.04 13.41 18.73
CA SER A 65 0.77 12.22 19.01
C SER A 65 2.23 12.43 18.63
N GLU A 66 3.07 12.75 19.63
CA GLU A 66 4.53 12.84 19.43
C GLU A 66 5.13 11.57 18.81
N ARG A 67 4.59 10.40 19.16
CA ARG A 67 5.08 9.12 18.64
C ARG A 67 4.87 9.02 17.13
N GLN A 68 3.73 9.45 16.62
CA GLN A 68 3.44 9.44 15.18
C GLN A 68 4.24 10.52 14.43
N PHE A 69 4.52 11.65 15.07
CA PHE A 69 5.44 12.66 14.52
C PHE A 69 6.86 12.13 14.40
N LYS A 70 7.43 11.57 15.48
CA LYS A 70 8.76 10.96 15.46
C LYS A 70 8.86 9.86 14.40
N PHE A 71 7.81 9.07 14.21
CA PHE A 71 7.75 8.06 13.16
C PHE A 71 7.78 8.68 11.75
N THR A 72 6.92 9.66 11.47
CA THR A 72 6.85 10.32 10.15
C THR A 72 8.12 11.12 9.85
N ASP A 73 8.72 11.79 10.83
CA ASP A 73 10.03 12.44 10.71
C ASP A 73 11.12 11.43 10.33
N ALA A 74 11.11 10.26 10.97
CA ALA A 74 12.09 9.21 10.68
C ALA A 74 11.95 8.69 9.23
N LEU A 75 10.75 8.67 8.65
CA LEU A 75 10.56 8.34 7.22
C LEU A 75 11.10 9.45 6.31
N GLN A 76 10.92 10.71 6.67
CA GLN A 76 11.48 11.85 5.93
C GLN A 76 13.02 11.80 5.88
N HIS A 77 13.68 11.44 6.97
CA HIS A 77 15.14 11.23 7.00
C HIS A 77 15.60 10.08 6.09
N ARG A 78 14.71 9.18 5.69
CA ARG A 78 14.97 8.09 4.75
C ARG A 78 14.63 8.44 3.30
N GLY A 79 14.32 9.70 3.01
CA GLY A 79 14.02 10.17 1.65
C GLY A 79 12.57 9.98 1.22
N ILE A 80 11.65 9.65 2.14
CA ILE A 80 10.22 9.56 1.85
C ILE A 80 9.56 10.91 2.17
N ALA A 81 8.94 11.55 1.18
CA ALA A 81 8.16 12.74 1.39
C ALA A 81 6.82 12.38 2.06
N VAL A 82 6.70 12.67 3.36
CA VAL A 82 5.49 12.36 4.14
C VAL A 82 4.52 13.54 4.16
N GLU A 83 3.27 13.28 3.79
CA GLU A 83 2.16 14.21 3.96
C GLU A 83 1.34 13.80 5.19
N ARG A 84 1.38 14.61 6.24
CA ARG A 84 0.64 14.36 7.49
C ARG A 84 -0.77 14.92 7.36
N ILE A 85 -1.77 14.08 7.54
CA ILE A 85 -3.19 14.42 7.45
C ILE A 85 -3.79 14.14 8.83
N ASP A 86 -4.55 15.09 9.40
CA ASP A 86 -5.28 14.81 10.64
C ASP A 86 -6.23 13.64 10.39
N TYR A 87 -6.12 12.57 11.18
CA TYR A 87 -6.97 11.39 11.03
C TYR A 87 -8.47 11.74 11.10
N ARG A 88 -8.85 12.81 11.81
CA ARG A 88 -10.23 13.30 11.91
C ARG A 88 -10.75 13.90 10.60
N GLN A 89 -9.84 14.26 9.69
CA GLN A 89 -10.12 14.78 8.35
C GLN A 89 -9.92 13.74 7.26
N THR A 90 -9.53 12.52 7.62
CA THR A 90 -9.37 11.43 6.65
C THR A 90 -10.69 10.75 6.33
N TYR A 91 -10.74 10.15 5.14
CA TYR A 91 -11.92 9.47 4.66
C TYR A 91 -12.05 8.11 5.30
N VAL A 92 -13.28 7.63 5.36
CA VAL A 92 -13.57 6.26 5.80
C VAL A 92 -13.74 5.40 4.57
N SER A 93 -12.88 4.39 4.39
CA SER A 93 -13.18 3.33 3.43
C SER A 93 -14.21 2.38 4.04
N ARG A 94 -15.14 1.89 3.23
CA ARG A 94 -16.05 0.80 3.62
C ARG A 94 -15.64 -0.45 2.88
N THR A 95 -15.18 -1.46 3.61
CA THR A 95 -15.09 -2.83 3.08
C THR A 95 -16.49 -3.47 3.18
N VAL A 96 -16.93 -4.12 2.10
CA VAL A 96 -18.30 -4.68 2.00
C VAL A 96 -18.42 -6.02 2.74
N GLU A 97 -17.30 -6.68 3.03
CA GLU A 97 -17.29 -8.01 3.64
C GLU A 97 -17.01 -7.96 5.15
N LYS A 98 -17.78 -8.76 5.89
CA LYS A 98 -17.65 -8.93 7.34
C LYS A 98 -16.46 -9.81 7.72
N ASP A 99 -15.88 -10.58 6.82
CA ASP A 99 -14.79 -11.47 7.18
C ASP A 99 -13.44 -10.85 6.88
N VAL A 100 -12.52 -11.07 7.83
CA VAL A 100 -11.07 -10.88 7.72
C VAL A 100 -10.56 -9.47 8.09
N ILE A 101 -10.14 -9.32 9.36
CA ILE A 101 -9.17 -8.31 9.86
C ILE A 101 -9.69 -6.85 9.93
N TYR A 102 -10.64 -6.44 9.10
CA TYR A 102 -11.17 -5.07 9.06
C TYR A 102 -12.30 -4.76 10.06
N GLN A 103 -12.65 -5.71 10.96
CA GLN A 103 -13.88 -5.60 11.77
C GLN A 103 -13.86 -4.56 12.88
N GLU A 104 -12.69 -4.08 13.35
CA GLU A 104 -12.64 -3.23 14.56
C GLU A 104 -12.17 -1.79 14.37
N ALA A 105 -11.55 -1.47 13.23
CA ALA A 105 -11.14 -0.10 12.92
C ALA A 105 -11.75 0.31 11.60
N THR A 106 -12.61 1.32 11.62
CA THR A 106 -13.01 2.08 10.43
C THR A 106 -11.76 2.42 9.62
N PRO A 107 -11.49 1.75 8.48
CA PRO A 107 -10.19 1.90 7.84
C PRO A 107 -10.13 3.30 7.25
N LEU A 108 -9.28 4.13 7.84
CA LEU A 108 -8.98 5.44 7.29
C LEU A 108 -8.44 5.23 5.88
N SER A 109 -8.87 6.06 4.94
CA SER A 109 -8.47 6.00 3.54
C SER A 109 -7.72 7.26 3.20
N VAL A 110 -6.47 7.08 2.80
CA VAL A 110 -5.64 8.12 2.18
C VAL A 110 -5.79 8.11 0.66
N ALA A 111 -6.69 7.29 0.11
CA ALA A 111 -6.91 7.16 -1.32
C ALA A 111 -7.23 8.49 -2.02
N PRO A 112 -7.99 9.44 -1.43
CA PRO A 112 -8.22 10.74 -2.08
C PRO A 112 -6.94 11.57 -2.25
N VAL A 113 -6.01 11.51 -1.29
CA VAL A 113 -4.71 12.19 -1.39
C VAL A 113 -3.83 11.50 -2.43
N LEU A 114 -3.78 10.18 -2.43
CA LEU A 114 -3.09 9.41 -3.47
C LEU A 114 -3.66 9.69 -4.86
N SER A 115 -4.99 9.79 -4.99
CA SER A 115 -5.69 10.13 -6.24
C SER A 115 -5.31 11.51 -6.74
N PHE A 116 -5.27 12.50 -5.84
CA PHE A 116 -4.80 13.84 -6.17
C PHE A 116 -3.35 13.82 -6.69
N LEU A 117 -2.45 13.09 -6.02
CA LEU A 117 -1.05 12.95 -6.44
C LEU A 117 -0.94 12.28 -7.82
N LEU A 118 -1.71 11.24 -8.09
CA LEU A 118 -1.77 10.60 -9.42
C LEU A 118 -2.30 11.57 -10.50
N GLY A 119 -3.29 12.40 -10.18
CA GLY A 119 -3.78 13.44 -11.09
C GLY A 119 -2.69 14.47 -11.42
N ARG A 120 -1.96 14.94 -10.41
CA ARG A 120 -0.83 15.87 -10.59
C ARG A 120 0.32 15.25 -11.37
N LEU A 121 0.59 13.97 -11.16
CA LEU A 121 1.56 13.22 -11.94
C LEU A 121 1.15 13.16 -13.42
N ALA A 122 -0.10 12.80 -13.70
CA ALA A 122 -0.65 12.72 -15.04
C ALA A 122 -0.61 14.07 -15.80
N GLU A 123 -0.95 15.17 -15.12
CA GLU A 123 -0.84 16.52 -15.70
C GLU A 123 0.60 16.86 -16.09
N ARG A 124 1.57 16.48 -15.24
CA ARG A 124 2.99 16.72 -15.51
C ARG A 124 3.52 15.88 -16.66
N GLY A 125 3.11 14.62 -16.76
CA GLY A 125 3.47 13.77 -17.90
C GLY A 125 3.01 14.37 -19.23
N LYS A 126 1.77 14.85 -19.28
CA LYS A 126 1.23 15.55 -20.47
C LYS A 126 2.01 16.82 -20.82
N ALA A 127 2.43 17.60 -19.82
CA ALA A 127 3.18 18.83 -20.07
C ALA A 127 4.65 18.59 -20.45
N GLY A 128 5.24 17.50 -19.99
CA GLY A 128 6.66 17.17 -20.19
C GLY A 128 6.96 16.24 -21.35
N ASP A 129 5.94 15.82 -22.12
CA ASP A 129 6.03 14.77 -23.16
C ASP A 129 6.67 13.47 -22.66
N LEU A 130 6.43 13.15 -21.38
CA LEU A 130 6.92 11.96 -20.72
C LEU A 130 5.75 11.16 -20.18
N GLN A 131 5.82 9.84 -20.31
CA GLN A 131 4.83 8.96 -19.69
C GLN A 131 4.78 9.21 -18.17
N SER A 132 3.62 9.08 -17.54
CA SER A 132 3.51 9.14 -16.07
C SER A 132 3.52 7.74 -15.50
N GLU A 133 4.34 7.47 -14.49
CA GLU A 133 4.49 6.12 -13.93
C GLU A 133 4.35 6.11 -12.41
N ALA A 134 3.53 5.22 -11.87
CA ALA A 134 3.34 5.09 -10.43
C ALA A 134 3.38 3.63 -9.99
N LEU A 135 4.16 3.33 -8.95
CA LEU A 135 3.95 2.14 -8.15
C LEU A 135 3.28 2.55 -6.85
N VAL A 136 2.17 1.91 -6.50
CA VAL A 136 1.37 2.26 -5.32
C VAL A 136 1.33 1.07 -4.37
N VAL A 137 1.95 1.24 -3.20
CA VAL A 137 1.94 0.26 -2.11
C VAL A 137 0.66 0.43 -1.30
N THR A 138 -0.37 -0.36 -1.58
CA THR A 138 -1.65 -0.33 -0.86
C THR A 138 -2.43 -1.63 -1.08
N GLY A 139 -3.34 -1.92 -0.17
CA GLY A 139 -4.38 -2.94 -0.34
C GLY A 139 -5.77 -2.36 -0.63
N SER A 140 -5.93 -1.03 -0.61
CA SER A 140 -7.24 -0.38 -0.69
C SER A 140 -7.82 -0.42 -2.10
N PHE A 141 -9.05 -0.91 -2.24
CA PHE A 141 -9.78 -0.89 -3.52
C PHE A 141 -10.19 0.52 -3.96
N ASP A 142 -10.19 1.49 -3.05
CA ASP A 142 -10.49 2.90 -3.39
C ASP A 142 -9.50 3.47 -4.43
N MET A 143 -8.34 2.81 -4.62
CA MET A 143 -7.36 3.15 -5.64
C MET A 143 -7.66 2.61 -7.04
N TYR A 144 -8.67 1.75 -7.22
CA TYR A 144 -9.00 1.16 -8.53
C TYR A 144 -9.26 2.23 -9.61
N HIS A 145 -10.24 3.12 -9.39
CA HIS A 145 -10.58 4.15 -10.38
C HIS A 145 -9.43 5.14 -10.64
N PRO A 146 -8.73 5.66 -9.61
CA PRO A 146 -7.56 6.52 -9.83
C PRO A 146 -6.45 5.87 -10.66
N LEU A 147 -6.09 4.62 -10.37
CA LEU A 147 -5.07 3.89 -11.12
C LEU A 147 -5.52 3.61 -12.55
N ARG A 148 -6.77 3.18 -12.72
CA ARG A 148 -7.36 2.95 -14.04
C ARG A 148 -7.39 4.23 -14.87
N GLN A 149 -7.74 5.36 -14.27
CA GLN A 149 -7.73 6.66 -14.95
C GLN A 149 -6.32 7.05 -15.41
N LEU A 150 -5.29 6.80 -14.60
CA LEU A 150 -3.91 7.06 -14.99
C LEU A 150 -3.52 6.25 -16.24
N VAL A 151 -3.85 4.97 -16.27
CA VAL A 151 -3.47 4.07 -17.37
C VAL A 151 -4.33 4.27 -18.62
N ASP A 152 -5.65 4.15 -18.48
CA ASP A 152 -6.58 4.12 -19.61
C ASP A 152 -6.72 5.50 -20.28
N THR A 153 -6.89 6.54 -19.45
CA THR A 153 -7.21 7.90 -19.90
C THR A 153 -5.96 8.76 -20.08
N CYS A 154 -5.02 8.68 -19.14
CA CYS A 154 -3.82 9.52 -19.17
C CYS A 154 -2.63 8.86 -19.87
N LYS A 155 -2.78 7.62 -20.36
CA LYS A 155 -1.72 6.83 -21.03
C LYS A 155 -0.46 6.68 -20.19
N GLY A 156 -0.60 6.74 -18.86
CA GLY A 156 0.44 6.43 -17.91
C GLY A 156 0.61 4.93 -17.71
N ARG A 157 1.43 4.57 -16.73
CA ARG A 157 1.65 3.20 -16.27
C ARG A 157 1.44 3.15 -14.76
N ALA A 158 0.76 2.13 -14.28
CA ALA A 158 0.45 1.99 -12.87
C ALA A 158 0.63 0.55 -12.40
N GLY A 159 1.33 0.37 -11.28
CA GLY A 159 1.46 -0.91 -10.60
C GLY A 159 0.91 -0.83 -9.17
N LEU A 160 0.08 -1.79 -8.78
CA LEU A 160 -0.35 -2.02 -7.41
C LEU A 160 0.61 -3.00 -6.73
N VAL A 161 1.26 -2.56 -5.66
CA VAL A 161 2.20 -3.37 -4.87
C VAL A 161 1.54 -3.72 -3.54
N TYR A 162 1.42 -5.01 -3.22
CA TYR A 162 0.61 -5.42 -2.07
C TYR A 162 1.10 -6.73 -1.43
N PHE A 163 0.75 -6.90 -0.16
CA PHE A 163 0.73 -8.19 0.53
C PHE A 163 -0.65 -8.82 0.34
N LYS A 164 -0.70 -10.01 -0.27
CA LYS A 164 -1.93 -10.71 -0.67
C LYS A 164 -2.98 -10.81 0.44
N ARG A 165 -2.55 -10.90 1.70
CA ARG A 165 -3.45 -11.06 2.86
C ARG A 165 -4.30 -9.83 3.17
N LEU A 166 -3.79 -8.63 2.90
CA LEU A 166 -4.48 -7.36 3.17
C LEU A 166 -4.95 -6.68 1.89
N LEU A 167 -4.92 -7.40 0.78
CA LEU A 167 -5.56 -6.92 -0.41
C LEU A 167 -7.08 -6.96 -0.18
N ASP A 168 -7.75 -5.83 -0.41
CA ASP A 168 -9.20 -5.75 -0.35
C ASP A 168 -9.82 -6.81 -1.28
N PRO A 169 -10.76 -7.64 -0.80
CA PRO A 169 -11.36 -8.72 -1.58
C PRO A 169 -11.96 -8.27 -2.91
N ARG A 170 -12.39 -7.00 -3.01
CA ARG A 170 -12.94 -6.43 -4.26
C ARG A 170 -11.92 -6.46 -5.41
N TRP A 171 -10.62 -6.47 -5.12
CA TRP A 171 -9.59 -6.65 -6.15
C TRP A 171 -9.64 -8.01 -6.83
N SER A 172 -10.22 -9.04 -6.21
CA SER A 172 -10.36 -10.36 -6.83
C SER A 172 -11.15 -10.33 -8.13
N GLN A 173 -12.21 -9.50 -8.18
CA GLN A 173 -13.04 -9.32 -9.37
C GLN A 173 -12.25 -8.62 -10.49
N VAL A 174 -11.34 -7.72 -10.13
CA VAL A 174 -10.51 -6.98 -11.10
C VAL A 174 -9.38 -7.83 -11.67
N PHE A 175 -8.84 -8.80 -10.92
CA PHE A 175 -7.86 -9.73 -11.48
C PHE A 175 -8.40 -10.57 -12.64
N GLU A 176 -9.73 -10.73 -12.70
CA GLU A 176 -10.42 -11.44 -13.77
C GLU A 176 -10.79 -10.51 -14.94
N GLU A 177 -10.67 -9.19 -14.76
CA GLU A 177 -10.88 -8.19 -15.81
C GLU A 177 -9.59 -7.96 -16.62
N ASP A 178 -9.74 -7.64 -17.91
CA ASP A 178 -8.64 -7.14 -18.75
C ASP A 178 -8.29 -5.70 -18.33
N THR A 179 -7.47 -5.58 -17.29
CA THR A 179 -6.94 -4.30 -16.81
C THR A 179 -5.47 -4.16 -17.13
N SER A 180 -5.08 -2.95 -17.55
CA SER A 180 -3.68 -2.59 -17.78
C SER A 180 -2.95 -2.14 -16.49
N ILE A 181 -3.62 -2.21 -15.33
CA ILE A 181 -2.97 -2.04 -14.03
C ILE A 181 -2.11 -3.29 -13.76
N GLU A 182 -0.83 -3.10 -13.47
CA GLU A 182 0.06 -4.20 -13.09
C GLU A 182 -0.11 -4.55 -11.62
N PHE A 183 0.00 -5.82 -11.28
CA PHE A 183 -0.18 -6.31 -9.92
C PHE A 183 1.08 -7.03 -9.43
N HIS A 184 1.57 -6.62 -8.27
CA HIS A 184 2.83 -7.08 -7.71
C HIS A 184 2.63 -7.56 -6.27
N ASP A 185 2.41 -8.86 -6.12
CA ASP A 185 2.37 -9.52 -4.82
C ASP A 185 3.78 -9.64 -4.24
N ILE A 186 4.03 -8.92 -3.14
CA ILE A 186 5.31 -8.90 -2.42
C ILE A 186 5.29 -9.76 -1.15
N THR A 187 4.34 -10.70 -1.03
CA THR A 187 4.23 -11.58 0.15
C THR A 187 5.49 -12.40 0.40
N SER A 188 6.22 -12.81 -0.63
CA SER A 188 7.50 -13.53 -0.50
C SER A 188 8.61 -12.68 0.15
N LEU A 189 8.49 -11.34 0.11
CA LEU A 189 9.43 -10.40 0.71
C LEU A 189 9.07 -10.03 2.15
N SER A 190 8.02 -10.66 2.71
CA SER A 190 7.53 -10.35 4.05
C SER A 190 8.59 -10.52 5.14
N GLU A 191 9.47 -11.52 5.05
CA GLU A 191 10.51 -11.72 6.05
C GLU A 191 11.51 -10.55 6.05
N ALA A 192 11.89 -10.05 4.89
CA ALA A 192 12.81 -8.92 4.76
C ALA A 192 12.15 -7.58 5.17
N ILE A 193 10.88 -7.37 4.81
CA ILE A 193 10.17 -6.10 5.04
C ILE A 193 9.59 -6.03 6.46
N LEU A 194 9.14 -7.15 7.02
CA LEU A 194 8.37 -7.19 8.28
C LEU A 194 9.10 -7.96 9.38
N GLY A 195 10.22 -8.64 9.07
CA GLY A 195 10.89 -9.53 10.00
C GLY A 195 10.13 -10.84 10.27
N VAL A 196 9.05 -11.11 9.53
CA VAL A 196 8.21 -12.31 9.70
C VAL A 196 7.81 -12.92 8.36
N ASP A 197 7.79 -14.25 8.28
CA ASP A 197 7.29 -14.97 7.12
C ASP A 197 5.77 -15.05 7.15
N LEU A 198 5.12 -14.21 6.35
CA LEU A 198 3.66 -14.18 6.26
C LEU A 198 3.09 -15.49 5.73
N ALA A 199 3.76 -16.19 4.82
CA ALA A 199 3.27 -17.45 4.28
C ALA A 199 3.20 -18.53 5.38
N LYS A 200 4.21 -18.60 6.25
CA LYS A 200 4.20 -19.50 7.43
C LYS A 200 3.11 -19.14 8.43
N ILE A 201 2.92 -17.85 8.73
CA ILE A 201 1.86 -17.38 9.64
C ILE A 201 0.48 -17.80 9.11
N LEU A 202 0.25 -17.66 7.80
CA LEU A 202 -1.00 -18.04 7.15
C LEU A 202 -1.25 -19.56 7.18
N ALA A 203 -0.21 -20.38 6.97
CA ALA A 203 -0.32 -21.83 7.04
C ALA A 203 -0.68 -22.32 8.46
N LYS A 204 -0.13 -21.71 9.50
CA LYS A 204 -0.45 -22.04 10.92
C LYS A 204 -1.90 -21.72 11.31
N LYS A 205 -2.50 -20.69 10.72
CA LYS A 205 -3.90 -20.32 11.03
C LYS A 205 -4.90 -21.33 10.43
N ARG A 206 -4.65 -21.80 9.19
CA ARG A 206 -5.49 -22.82 8.55
C ARG A 206 -5.54 -24.13 9.33
N THR A 207 -4.38 -24.58 9.82
CA THR A 207 -4.28 -25.80 10.63
C THR A 207 -5.01 -25.68 11.98
N ARG A 208 -5.00 -24.50 12.63
CA ARG A 208 -5.79 -24.26 13.84
C ARG A 208 -7.29 -24.22 13.60
N SER A 209 -7.76 -23.67 12.47
CA SER A 209 -9.20 -23.65 12.14
C SER A 209 -9.74 -25.03 11.76
N GLU A 210 -8.93 -25.89 11.13
CA GLU A 210 -9.33 -27.26 10.78
C GLU A 210 -9.36 -28.20 11.99
N SER A 211 -8.49 -27.98 12.99
CA SER A 211 -8.54 -28.72 14.26
C SER A 211 -9.73 -28.34 15.17
N GLY A 212 -10.49 -27.30 14.83
CA GLY A 212 -11.64 -26.82 15.60
C GLY A 212 -13.01 -27.38 15.19
N ILE A 213 -13.08 -28.21 14.14
CA ILE A 213 -14.35 -28.78 13.61
C ILE A 213 -14.42 -30.30 13.86
N SER A 214 -13.82 -30.80 14.95
CA SER A 214 -13.98 -32.19 15.37
C SER A 214 -14.35 -32.27 16.85
N SER A 215 -15.59 -31.92 17.16
CA SER A 215 -16.39 -32.48 18.26
C SER A 215 -17.74 -31.78 18.34
N PHE A 216 -18.71 -32.21 17.54
CA PHE A 216 -20.14 -32.27 17.89
C PHE A 216 -20.73 -33.51 17.24
#